data_AF-A0YYD2-F1
#
_entry.id   AF-A0YYD2-F1
#
_cell.length_a   1.000
_cell.length_b   1.000
_cell.length_c   1.000
_cell.angle_alpha   90.00
_cell.angle_beta   90.00
_cell.angle_gamma   90.00
#
_symmetry.space_group_name_H-M   'P 1'
#
loop_
_entity.id
_entity.type
_entity.pdbx_description
1 polymer ?
#
loop_
_entity_poly.entity_id
_entity_poly.type
_entity_poly.pdbx_seq_one_letter_code
_entity_poly.pdbx_strand_id
1 'polypeptide(L)'
;MPGQEKGEKLLLNHSPITILGWIGLSFFGVGVIFVYLWFGTTALDSSSQSQFSQATLNLEHQWIVSGEHAKSLAEQGATLLDARSLQILHLERLQNATFVSWQDFSLPNPPNRGKLLTNDRVLTQKLQAIGIFNDRPVIVYIDPKTGWGEDGRIVWMLRSLGHSQAVWVDGGYGALVKAGVAVENRLQSTQPSTGDFQVQRRQNWEIDREQLKHRLNDNNLVIVDSRELREYQGETPYGEQRGGHLPGAIHLYYQDLLDQNGMLFSRQFILKKLAEKGITPDKEIISYCTGGIRSAWLTSVLVDLGFSAKNYPGSMWEWSAYPAEDYPLLKLD
;
A
#
# COMPACT_ATOMS: atom_id res chain seq x y z
N MET A 1 50.22 3.81 -40.73
CA MET A 1 51.66 3.61 -40.43
C MET A 1 52.12 4.74 -39.53
N PRO A 2 53.00 4.49 -38.57
CA PRO A 2 53.17 3.28 -37.74
C PRO A 2 53.13 3.68 -36.25
N GLY A 3 53.17 2.81 -35.24
CA GLY A 3 53.49 1.40 -35.13
C GLY A 3 53.33 1.03 -33.65
N GLN A 4 52.83 -0.17 -33.33
CA GLN A 4 53.65 -1.39 -33.13
C GLN A 4 54.33 -1.38 -31.75
N GLU A 5 54.41 -2.45 -30.97
CA GLU A 5 54.03 -3.86 -31.07
C GLU A 5 54.56 -4.48 -29.75
N LYS A 6 53.90 -5.43 -29.11
CA LYS A 6 54.26 -6.87 -29.03
C LYS A 6 53.86 -7.31 -27.60
N GLY A 7 53.31 -8.46 -27.33
CA GLY A 7 53.14 -9.65 -28.15
C GLY A 7 53.23 -10.88 -27.25
N GLU A 8 52.25 -11.77 -27.41
CA GLU A 8 52.40 -13.23 -27.42
C GLU A 8 52.75 -13.94 -26.07
N LYS A 9 52.30 -15.16 -25.74
CA LYS A 9 51.61 -16.24 -26.47
C LYS A 9 51.27 -17.37 -25.46
N LEU A 10 50.09 -18.00 -25.61
CA LEU A 10 49.87 -19.47 -25.81
C LEU A 10 50.45 -20.48 -24.76
N LEU A 11 49.86 -21.62 -24.36
CA LEU A 11 48.70 -22.47 -24.69
C LEU A 11 48.49 -23.50 -23.56
N LEU A 12 47.23 -23.94 -23.41
CA LEU A 12 46.72 -25.32 -23.26
C LEU A 12 47.26 -26.30 -22.20
N ASN A 13 46.29 -26.79 -21.41
CA ASN A 13 45.74 -28.15 -21.42
C ASN A 13 45.95 -29.11 -20.22
N HIS A 14 44.83 -29.78 -19.95
CA HIS A 14 44.60 -31.13 -19.40
C HIS A 14 44.65 -31.37 -17.87
N SER A 15 43.46 -31.67 -17.33
CA SER A 15 43.16 -32.54 -16.16
C SER A 15 43.60 -34.02 -16.44
N PRO A 16 43.38 -35.07 -15.59
CA PRO A 16 42.49 -35.20 -14.41
C PRO A 16 42.99 -36.22 -13.31
N ILE A 17 42.07 -36.77 -12.49
CA ILE A 17 42.01 -38.17 -11.94
C ILE A 17 42.67 -38.45 -10.55
N THR A 18 41.87 -38.53 -9.44
CA THR A 18 41.40 -39.74 -8.63
C THR A 18 42.43 -40.32 -7.63
N ILE A 19 42.17 -41.10 -6.54
CA ILE A 19 41.02 -41.83 -5.93
C ILE A 19 41.37 -42.18 -4.45
N LEU A 20 40.34 -42.60 -3.71
CA LEU A 20 40.19 -43.14 -2.34
C LEU A 20 41.26 -44.11 -1.75
N GLY A 21 41.25 -44.23 -0.41
CA GLY A 21 41.62 -45.44 0.34
C GLY A 21 41.32 -45.38 1.85
N TRP A 22 40.54 -46.35 2.36
CA TRP A 22 40.00 -46.51 3.74
C TRP A 22 40.90 -47.38 4.66
N ILE A 23 40.44 -47.54 5.93
CA ILE A 23 40.81 -48.50 7.01
C ILE A 23 41.70 -47.85 8.10
N GLY A 24 41.46 -47.89 9.41
CA GLY A 24 40.52 -48.62 10.27
C GLY A 24 41.22 -49.04 11.58
N LEU A 25 40.68 -48.59 12.72
CA LEU A 25 40.83 -49.06 14.13
C LEU A 25 42.19 -49.10 14.84
N SER A 26 42.24 -48.50 16.05
CA SER A 26 42.41 -49.22 17.33
C SER A 26 42.19 -48.30 18.55
N PHE A 27 41.50 -48.83 19.56
CA PHE A 27 41.15 -48.22 20.84
C PHE A 27 42.31 -48.24 21.85
N PHE A 28 42.47 -47.16 22.63
CA PHE A 28 42.96 -47.23 24.02
C PHE A 28 42.23 -46.17 24.85
N GLY A 29 41.62 -46.63 25.95
CA GLY A 29 40.78 -45.81 26.83
C GLY A 29 41.59 -45.01 27.85
N VAL A 30 41.04 -43.85 28.21
CA VAL A 30 41.31 -43.16 29.48
C VAL A 30 39.97 -42.64 29.98
N GLY A 31 39.56 -43.09 31.16
CA GLY A 31 38.33 -42.67 31.81
C GLY A 31 38.41 -41.23 32.30
N VAL A 32 37.36 -40.46 32.03
CA VAL A 32 37.11 -39.18 32.70
C VAL A 32 35.68 -39.22 33.23
N ILE A 33 35.57 -39.10 34.55
CA ILE A 33 34.33 -39.05 35.32
C ILE A 33 33.63 -37.73 34.99
N PHE A 34 32.45 -37.79 34.36
CA PHE A 34 31.55 -36.64 34.26
C PHE A 34 30.44 -36.77 35.31
N VAL A 35 30.45 -35.82 36.24
CA VAL A 35 29.42 -35.61 37.26
C VAL A 35 28.16 -35.09 36.55
N TYR A 36 27.06 -35.82 36.67
CA TYR A 36 25.74 -35.37 36.24
C TYR A 36 25.22 -34.29 37.20
N LEU A 37 25.05 -33.06 36.71
CA LEU A 37 24.21 -32.06 37.34
C LEU A 37 22.86 -32.02 36.60
N TRP A 38 21.84 -32.52 37.30
CA TRP A 38 20.46 -32.53 36.85
C TRP A 38 19.88 -31.13 37.02
N PHE A 39 19.83 -30.34 35.95
CA PHE A 39 18.97 -29.16 35.89
C PHE A 39 17.63 -29.60 35.31
N GLY A 40 16.60 -29.60 36.16
CA GLY A 40 15.22 -29.82 35.74
C GLY A 40 14.82 -28.76 34.73
N THR A 41 14.52 -29.18 33.51
CA THR A 41 13.82 -28.35 32.53
C THR A 41 12.36 -28.28 32.98
N THR A 42 11.98 -27.16 33.59
CA THR A 42 10.58 -26.77 33.62
C THR A 42 10.16 -26.60 32.16
N ALA A 43 9.33 -27.53 31.68
CA ALA A 43 8.64 -27.38 30.42
C ALA A 43 7.83 -26.08 30.52
N LEU A 44 8.31 -25.03 29.86
CA LEU A 44 7.53 -23.83 29.62
C LEU A 44 6.33 -24.28 28.78
N ASP A 45 5.18 -24.24 29.43
CA ASP A 45 3.87 -24.56 28.90
C ASP A 45 3.65 -23.81 27.58
N SER A 46 3.71 -24.55 26.48
CA SER A 46 3.51 -24.06 25.11
C SER A 46 2.05 -23.67 24.82
N SER A 47 1.17 -23.73 25.82
CA SER A 47 -0.23 -23.32 25.74
C SER A 47 -0.46 -21.80 25.71
N SER A 48 0.57 -20.99 25.98
CA SER A 48 0.44 -19.52 26.01
C SER A 48 0.73 -18.80 24.68
N GLN A 49 1.26 -19.49 23.67
CA GLN A 49 1.52 -18.91 22.34
C GLN A 49 0.41 -19.17 21.31
N SER A 50 -0.58 -20.00 21.60
CA SER A 50 -1.70 -20.31 20.71
C SER A 50 -2.95 -19.43 20.95
N GLN A 51 -2.86 -18.42 21.82
CA GLN A 51 -3.97 -17.55 22.20
C GLN A 51 -3.90 -16.14 21.59
N PHE A 52 -3.05 -15.91 20.57
CA PHE A 52 -3.25 -14.76 19.68
C PHE A 52 -4.47 -15.04 18.81
N SER A 53 -5.58 -14.55 19.33
CA SER A 53 -6.94 -14.72 18.86
C SER A 53 -7.08 -14.67 17.34
N GLN A 54 -7.82 -15.63 16.81
CA GLN A 54 -8.72 -15.42 15.68
C GLN A 54 -9.72 -14.31 16.04
N ALA A 55 -9.27 -13.06 16.16
CA ALA A 55 -10.18 -11.94 16.12
C ALA A 55 -10.81 -12.00 14.74
N THR A 56 -12.09 -12.37 14.67
CA THR A 56 -12.85 -12.36 13.42
C THR A 56 -12.66 -11.00 12.76
N LEU A 57 -11.97 -10.98 11.61
CA LEU A 57 -11.77 -9.78 10.80
C LEU A 57 -13.13 -9.12 10.59
N ASN A 58 -13.30 -7.92 11.13
CA ASN A 58 -14.49 -7.12 10.88
C ASN A 58 -14.18 -6.18 9.71
N LEU A 59 -14.31 -6.73 8.51
CA LEU A 59 -14.01 -6.01 7.27
C LEU A 59 -14.90 -4.78 7.05
N GLU A 60 -16.01 -4.61 7.78
CA GLU A 60 -16.78 -3.37 7.72
C GLU A 60 -15.94 -2.17 8.19
N HIS A 61 -15.08 -2.37 9.19
CA HIS A 61 -14.32 -1.30 9.85
C HIS A 61 -12.82 -1.33 9.57
N GLN A 62 -12.28 -2.47 9.14
CA GLN A 62 -10.85 -2.62 8.82
C GLN A 62 -10.59 -2.42 7.34
N TRP A 63 -9.75 -1.44 7.01
CA TRP A 63 -9.35 -1.11 5.63
C TRP A 63 -7.98 -1.70 5.29
N ILE A 64 -7.24 -2.13 6.30
CA ILE A 64 -5.85 -2.55 6.21
C ILE A 64 -5.71 -3.93 6.86
N VAL A 65 -5.06 -4.85 6.17
CA VAL A 65 -4.83 -6.21 6.66
C VAL A 65 -3.37 -6.61 6.54
N SER A 66 -2.92 -7.53 7.40
CA SER A 66 -1.61 -8.16 7.26
C SER A 66 -1.58 -9.12 6.06
N GLY A 67 -0.38 -9.48 5.60
CA GLY A 67 -0.20 -10.52 4.58
C GLY A 67 -0.88 -11.85 4.92
N GLU A 68 -0.84 -12.27 6.19
CA GLU A 68 -1.46 -13.52 6.65
C GLU A 68 -3.00 -13.49 6.59
N HIS A 69 -3.59 -12.37 7.02
CA HIS A 69 -5.04 -12.18 6.89
C HIS A 69 -5.46 -12.08 5.43
N ALA A 70 -4.69 -11.36 4.60
CA ALA A 70 -4.94 -11.28 3.17
C ALA A 70 -4.85 -12.66 2.50
N LYS A 71 -3.88 -13.50 2.87
CA LYS A 71 -3.79 -14.89 2.40
C LYS A 71 -5.03 -15.70 2.77
N SER A 72 -5.48 -15.61 4.02
CA SER A 72 -6.69 -16.31 4.45
C SER A 72 -7.93 -15.87 3.67
N LEU A 73 -8.07 -14.57 3.39
CA LEU A 73 -9.13 -14.02 2.55
C LEU A 73 -9.03 -14.51 1.09
N ALA A 74 -7.81 -14.56 0.54
CA ALA A 74 -7.55 -15.08 -0.80
C ALA A 74 -7.95 -16.56 -0.94
N GLU A 75 -7.62 -17.39 0.06
CA GLU A 75 -8.01 -18.81 0.12
C GLU A 75 -9.53 -18.99 0.24
N GLN A 76 -10.24 -18.00 0.79
CA GLN A 76 -11.71 -17.94 0.87
C GLN A 76 -12.37 -17.36 -0.38
N GLY A 77 -11.60 -17.04 -1.43
CA GLY A 77 -12.13 -16.58 -2.72
C GLY A 77 -12.29 -15.06 -2.86
N ALA A 78 -11.58 -14.27 -2.04
CA ALA A 78 -11.48 -12.83 -2.24
C ALA A 78 -10.94 -12.47 -3.64
N THR A 79 -11.40 -11.35 -4.19
CA THR A 79 -10.86 -10.80 -5.44
C THR A 79 -9.52 -10.13 -5.17
N LEU A 80 -8.46 -10.56 -5.85
CA LEU A 80 -7.13 -9.95 -5.76
C LEU A 80 -6.94 -8.94 -6.89
N LEU A 81 -6.63 -7.70 -6.52
CA LEU A 81 -6.32 -6.60 -7.43
C LEU A 81 -4.85 -6.22 -7.33
N ASP A 82 -4.12 -6.39 -8.43
CA ASP A 82 -2.74 -5.97 -8.57
C ASP A 82 -2.70 -4.54 -9.12
N ALA A 83 -2.32 -3.58 -8.28
CA ALA A 83 -2.21 -2.17 -8.65
C ALA A 83 -0.75 -1.72 -8.88
N ARG A 84 0.19 -2.68 -9.03
CA ARG A 84 1.59 -2.39 -9.38
C ARG A 84 1.71 -1.89 -10.82
N SER A 85 2.85 -1.30 -11.16
CA SER A 85 3.09 -0.80 -12.51
C SER A 85 3.09 -1.92 -13.56
N LEU A 86 2.56 -1.63 -14.75
CA LEU A 86 2.52 -2.57 -15.89
C LEU A 86 3.89 -3.18 -16.24
N GLN A 87 4.97 -2.43 -15.99
CA GLN A 87 6.34 -2.89 -16.26
C GLN A 87 6.74 -4.09 -15.40
N ILE A 88 6.25 -4.16 -14.15
CA ILE A 88 6.57 -5.21 -13.20
C ILE A 88 5.68 -6.44 -13.39
N LEU A 89 4.43 -6.25 -13.83
CA LEU A 89 3.48 -7.36 -14.07
C LEU A 89 3.94 -8.37 -15.11
N HIS A 90 4.86 -7.97 -15.98
CA HIS A 90 5.42 -8.85 -17.00
C HIS A 90 6.44 -9.85 -16.43
N LEU A 91 6.87 -9.67 -15.18
CA LEU A 91 7.84 -10.52 -14.51
C LEU A 91 7.13 -11.58 -13.67
N GLU A 92 6.37 -11.17 -12.64
CA GLU A 92 5.70 -12.06 -11.69
C GLU A 92 4.40 -11.44 -11.18
N ARG A 93 3.38 -12.28 -10.96
CA ARG A 93 2.08 -11.88 -10.39
C ARG A 93 1.55 -12.93 -9.44
N LEU A 94 0.68 -12.52 -8.51
CA LEU A 94 -0.05 -13.48 -7.70
C LEU A 94 -1.06 -14.25 -8.57
N GLN A 95 -1.26 -15.53 -8.23
CA GLN A 95 -2.26 -16.38 -8.84
C GLN A 95 -3.65 -15.74 -8.73
N ASN A 96 -4.42 -15.76 -9.83
CA ASN A 96 -5.78 -15.18 -9.92
C ASN A 96 -5.88 -13.66 -9.67
N ALA A 97 -4.76 -12.93 -9.59
CA ALA A 97 -4.80 -11.48 -9.46
C ALA A 97 -5.18 -10.80 -10.79
N THR A 98 -6.08 -9.82 -10.71
CA THR A 98 -6.48 -8.97 -11.83
C THR A 98 -5.72 -7.66 -11.76
N PHE A 99 -5.04 -7.28 -12.84
CA PHE A 99 -4.42 -5.97 -12.93
C PHE A 99 -5.47 -4.86 -12.94
N VAL A 100 -5.20 -3.78 -12.22
CA VAL A 100 -6.08 -2.61 -12.19
C VAL A 100 -5.27 -1.31 -12.14
N SER A 101 -5.76 -0.28 -12.84
CA SER A 101 -5.25 1.09 -12.72
C SER A 101 -6.34 1.98 -12.13
N TRP A 102 -6.02 2.81 -11.13
CA TRP A 102 -7.02 3.74 -10.56
C TRP A 102 -7.58 4.71 -11.61
N GLN A 103 -6.79 5.02 -12.65
CA GLN A 103 -7.14 5.86 -13.78
C GLN A 103 -8.32 5.30 -14.59
N ASP A 104 -8.54 3.99 -14.56
CA ASP A 104 -9.68 3.37 -15.27
C ASP A 104 -11.03 3.83 -14.71
N PHE A 105 -11.03 4.36 -13.49
CA PHE A 105 -12.22 4.77 -12.73
C PHE A 105 -12.24 6.26 -12.42
N SER A 106 -11.31 7.03 -12.98
CA SER A 106 -11.22 8.47 -12.77
C SER A 106 -11.57 9.28 -14.01
N LEU A 107 -11.90 10.56 -13.82
CA LEU A 107 -12.11 11.48 -14.94
C LEU A 107 -10.79 11.62 -15.72
N PRO A 108 -10.82 11.62 -17.07
CA PRO A 108 -9.58 11.57 -17.86
C PRO A 108 -8.88 12.93 -17.98
N ASN A 109 -9.62 14.03 -17.80
CA ASN A 109 -9.17 15.37 -18.18
C ASN A 109 -8.79 16.22 -16.96
N PRO A 110 -7.68 16.99 -17.04
CA PRO A 110 -7.40 18.06 -16.08
C PRO A 110 -8.56 19.05 -15.98
N PRO A 111 -8.74 19.70 -14.83
CA PRO A 111 -7.99 19.51 -13.59
C PRO A 111 -8.51 18.34 -12.72
N ASN A 112 -9.49 17.59 -13.22
CA ASN A 112 -10.30 16.67 -12.40
C ASN A 112 -9.78 15.23 -12.40
N ARG A 113 -8.53 14.97 -12.80
CA ARG A 113 -8.01 13.61 -13.01
C ARG A 113 -8.07 12.71 -11.78
N GLY A 114 -8.02 13.29 -10.58
CA GLY A 114 -8.12 12.55 -9.31
C GLY A 114 -9.54 12.10 -8.94
N LYS A 115 -10.57 12.75 -9.50
CA LYS A 115 -11.99 12.52 -9.17
C LYS A 115 -12.51 11.29 -9.91
N LEU A 116 -13.45 10.58 -9.28
CA LEU A 116 -14.09 9.41 -9.87
C LEU A 116 -14.94 9.79 -11.08
N LEU A 117 -15.10 8.84 -12.02
CA LEU A 117 -16.11 8.93 -13.07
C LEU A 117 -17.48 9.21 -12.43
N THR A 118 -18.30 10.05 -13.06
CA THR A 118 -19.62 10.45 -12.52
C THR A 118 -20.75 9.51 -12.93
N ASN A 119 -20.55 8.69 -13.95
CA ASN A 119 -21.55 7.75 -14.45
C ASN A 119 -21.44 6.40 -13.73
N ASP A 120 -22.38 6.15 -12.81
CA ASP A 120 -22.40 4.95 -11.97
C ASP A 120 -22.63 3.66 -12.77
N ARG A 121 -23.32 3.73 -13.91
CA ARG A 121 -23.47 2.57 -14.82
C ARG A 121 -22.12 2.19 -15.43
N VAL A 122 -21.32 3.17 -15.84
CA VAL A 122 -19.99 2.93 -16.39
C VAL A 122 -19.04 2.39 -15.31
N LEU A 123 -19.07 2.95 -14.10
CA LEU A 123 -18.30 2.42 -12.97
C LEU A 123 -18.70 0.98 -12.64
N THR A 124 -20.00 0.69 -12.56
CA THR A 124 -20.54 -0.64 -12.32
C THR A 124 -20.01 -1.63 -13.35
N GLN A 125 -20.11 -1.32 -14.65
CA GLN A 125 -19.62 -2.19 -15.72
C GLN A 125 -18.11 -2.44 -15.62
N LYS A 126 -17.31 -1.41 -15.34
CA LYS A 126 -15.85 -1.53 -15.20
C LYS A 126 -15.46 -2.37 -13.99
N LEU A 127 -16.12 -2.19 -12.84
CA LEU A 127 -15.87 -2.96 -11.62
C LEU A 127 -16.29 -4.42 -11.78
N GLN A 128 -17.43 -4.68 -12.40
CA GLN A 128 -17.85 -6.06 -12.72
C GLN A 128 -16.88 -6.73 -13.70
N ALA A 129 -16.36 -6.02 -14.69
CA ALA A 129 -15.41 -6.56 -15.66
C ALA A 129 -14.07 -7.01 -15.04
N ILE A 130 -13.67 -6.43 -13.90
CA ILE A 130 -12.48 -6.85 -13.16
C ILE A 130 -12.80 -7.80 -11.98
N GLY A 131 -14.01 -8.36 -11.96
CA GLY A 131 -14.42 -9.38 -10.99
C GLY A 131 -14.74 -8.86 -9.59
N ILE A 132 -15.31 -7.67 -9.47
CA ILE A 132 -15.85 -7.19 -8.17
C ILE A 132 -17.27 -7.70 -7.98
N PHE A 133 -17.50 -8.39 -6.86
CA PHE A 133 -18.79 -8.94 -6.46
C PHE A 133 -19.31 -8.25 -5.21
N ASN A 134 -20.62 -8.28 -4.94
CA ASN A 134 -21.18 -7.64 -3.74
C ASN A 134 -20.80 -8.34 -2.44
N ASP A 135 -20.63 -9.66 -2.47
CA ASP A 135 -20.49 -10.54 -1.30
C ASP A 135 -19.08 -11.11 -1.12
N ARG A 136 -18.10 -10.61 -1.87
CA ARG A 136 -16.71 -11.07 -1.80
C ARG A 136 -15.77 -9.96 -1.35
N PRO A 137 -14.86 -10.23 -0.40
CA PRO A 137 -13.80 -9.29 -0.07
C PRO A 137 -12.94 -8.96 -1.29
N VAL A 138 -12.41 -7.73 -1.31
CA VAL A 138 -11.46 -7.28 -2.34
C VAL A 138 -10.15 -6.92 -1.64
N ILE A 139 -9.06 -7.53 -2.11
CA ILE A 139 -7.71 -7.30 -1.62
C ILE A 139 -6.97 -6.51 -2.70
N VAL A 140 -6.45 -5.34 -2.35
CA VAL A 140 -5.63 -4.52 -3.25
C VAL A 140 -4.20 -4.47 -2.75
N TYR A 141 -3.24 -4.59 -3.65
CA TYR A 141 -1.83 -4.47 -3.28
C TYR A 141 -1.02 -3.72 -4.34
N ILE A 142 0.04 -3.07 -3.87
CA ILE A 142 1.09 -2.44 -4.68
C ILE A 142 2.46 -2.96 -4.24
N ASP A 143 3.50 -2.37 -4.81
CA ASP A 143 4.85 -2.43 -4.27
C ASP A 143 5.10 -1.11 -3.51
N PRO A 144 5.03 -1.09 -2.16
CA PRO A 144 4.93 0.14 -1.38
C PRO A 144 6.16 1.06 -1.51
N LYS A 145 7.30 0.52 -1.94
CA LYS A 145 8.55 1.28 -2.15
C LYS A 145 8.56 2.08 -3.44
N THR A 146 7.76 1.69 -4.43
CA THR A 146 7.78 2.30 -5.77
C THR A 146 6.43 2.88 -6.18
N GLY A 147 5.34 2.50 -5.50
CA GLY A 147 4.01 3.06 -5.69
C GLY A 147 3.75 4.33 -4.88
N TRP A 148 2.62 4.96 -5.19
CA TRP A 148 2.15 6.23 -4.61
C TRP A 148 1.01 6.05 -3.60
N GLY A 149 0.68 4.81 -3.22
CA GLY A 149 -0.49 4.47 -2.40
C GLY A 149 -1.76 4.19 -3.22
N GLU A 150 -1.59 3.63 -4.42
CA GLU A 150 -2.70 3.29 -5.32
C GLU A 150 -3.67 2.26 -4.71
N ASP A 151 -3.16 1.37 -3.87
CA ASP A 151 -3.94 0.41 -3.10
C ASP A 151 -4.95 1.11 -2.17
N GLY A 152 -4.49 2.02 -1.32
CA GLY A 152 -5.35 2.83 -0.46
C GLY A 152 -6.31 3.70 -1.26
N ARG A 153 -5.89 4.22 -2.43
CA ARG A 153 -6.75 4.98 -3.36
C ARG A 153 -7.86 4.13 -3.97
N ILE A 154 -7.59 2.88 -4.33
CA ILE A 154 -8.58 1.95 -4.89
C ILE A 154 -9.52 1.47 -3.78
N VAL A 155 -9.01 1.19 -2.58
CA VAL A 155 -9.85 0.83 -1.43
C VAL A 155 -10.79 1.96 -1.03
N TRP A 156 -10.27 3.19 -0.94
CA TRP A 156 -11.11 4.39 -0.72
C TRP A 156 -12.21 4.51 -1.77
N MET A 157 -11.88 4.29 -3.05
CA MET A 157 -12.87 4.30 -4.13
C MET A 157 -13.92 3.21 -3.94
N LEU A 158 -13.52 1.96 -3.77
CA LEU A 158 -14.45 0.83 -3.63
C LEU A 158 -15.41 1.05 -2.47
N ARG A 159 -14.90 1.50 -1.32
CA ARG A 159 -15.72 1.82 -0.15
C ARG A 159 -16.65 3.00 -0.40
N SER A 160 -16.15 4.09 -0.99
CA SER A 160 -16.96 5.25 -1.39
C SER A 160 -18.02 4.92 -2.44
N LEU A 161 -17.83 3.84 -3.20
CA LEU A 161 -18.81 3.31 -4.17
C LEU A 161 -19.70 2.21 -3.58
N GLY A 162 -19.56 1.88 -2.30
CA GLY A 162 -20.50 1.01 -1.57
C GLY A 162 -19.95 -0.37 -1.18
N HIS A 163 -18.73 -0.73 -1.58
CA HIS A 163 -18.11 -2.02 -1.27
C HIS A 163 -17.38 -1.98 0.07
N SER A 164 -18.04 -2.38 1.16
CA SER A 164 -17.49 -2.29 2.52
C SER A 164 -16.31 -3.23 2.78
N GLN A 165 -16.22 -4.37 2.10
CA GLN A 165 -15.21 -5.40 2.36
C GLN A 165 -13.93 -5.24 1.51
N ALA A 166 -13.61 -4.00 1.11
CA ALA A 166 -12.36 -3.70 0.40
C ALA A 166 -11.25 -3.36 1.38
N VAL A 167 -10.09 -3.99 1.20
CA VAL A 167 -8.89 -3.83 2.04
C VAL A 167 -7.63 -3.73 1.19
N TRP A 168 -6.61 -3.07 1.73
CA TRP A 168 -5.26 -3.13 1.18
C TRP A 168 -4.30 -3.81 2.17
N VAL A 169 -3.18 -4.30 1.64
CA VAL A 169 -2.25 -5.14 2.40
C VAL A 169 -1.08 -4.33 2.92
N ASP A 170 -0.90 -4.32 4.23
CA ASP A 170 0.28 -3.75 4.86
C ASP A 170 1.53 -4.50 4.41
N GLY A 171 2.47 -3.79 3.78
CA GLY A 171 3.65 -4.36 3.09
C GLY A 171 3.42 -4.85 1.67
N GLY A 172 2.20 -4.70 1.13
CA GLY A 172 1.87 -4.93 -0.28
C GLY A 172 2.25 -6.33 -0.81
N TYR A 173 2.76 -6.38 -2.04
CA TYR A 173 3.14 -7.63 -2.72
C TYR A 173 4.15 -8.46 -1.92
N GLY A 174 5.16 -7.82 -1.32
CA GLY A 174 6.19 -8.51 -0.55
C GLY A 174 5.61 -9.25 0.67
N ALA A 175 4.62 -8.64 1.35
CA ALA A 175 3.93 -9.28 2.47
C ALA A 175 3.08 -10.48 2.04
N LEU A 176 2.41 -10.41 0.88
CA LEU A 176 1.63 -11.52 0.33
C LEU A 176 2.50 -12.71 -0.06
N VAL A 177 3.62 -12.45 -0.73
CA VAL A 177 4.59 -13.51 -1.07
C VAL A 177 5.17 -14.14 0.19
N LYS A 178 5.54 -13.33 1.18
CA LYS A 178 6.05 -13.82 2.47
C LYS A 178 5.04 -14.68 3.22
N ALA A 179 3.76 -14.34 3.16
CA ALA A 179 2.68 -15.14 3.74
C ALA A 179 2.43 -16.46 2.99
N GLY A 180 2.96 -16.60 1.76
CA GLY A 180 2.81 -17.80 0.93
C GLY A 180 1.61 -17.75 0.00
N VAL A 181 1.15 -16.56 -0.41
CA VAL A 181 0.19 -16.45 -1.52
C VAL A 181 0.86 -16.89 -2.81
N ALA A 182 0.22 -17.79 -3.56
CA ALA A 182 0.80 -18.41 -4.75
C ALA A 182 1.15 -17.36 -5.83
N VAL A 183 2.33 -17.52 -6.43
CA VAL A 183 2.85 -16.69 -7.53
C VAL A 183 2.80 -17.51 -8.83
N GLU A 184 2.42 -16.88 -9.93
CA GLU A 184 2.40 -17.50 -11.26
C GLU A 184 3.37 -16.83 -12.24
N ASN A 185 4.11 -17.65 -12.97
CA ASN A 185 4.87 -17.23 -14.14
C ASN A 185 4.02 -17.36 -15.43
N ARG A 186 3.39 -16.23 -15.80
CA ARG A 186 3.05 -15.71 -17.15
C ARG A 186 2.43 -16.59 -18.26
N LEU A 187 1.76 -17.74 -18.05
CA LEU A 187 1.16 -18.47 -19.19
C LEU A 187 -0.37 -18.62 -19.20
N GLN A 188 -1.09 -18.29 -18.14
CA GLN A 188 -2.55 -18.42 -18.11
C GLN A 188 -3.19 -17.16 -17.52
N SER A 189 -3.40 -16.14 -18.36
CA SER A 189 -4.28 -15.03 -17.97
C SER A 189 -5.71 -15.58 -17.87
N THR A 190 -6.11 -16.02 -16.67
CA THR A 190 -7.53 -16.26 -16.39
C THR A 190 -8.22 -14.91 -16.39
N GLN A 191 -9.13 -14.71 -17.35
CA GLN A 191 -10.05 -13.58 -17.28
C GLN A 191 -10.88 -13.77 -16.01
N PRO A 192 -10.99 -12.75 -15.13
CA PRO A 192 -11.83 -12.88 -13.96
C PRO A 192 -13.26 -13.15 -14.39
N SER A 193 -13.99 -13.92 -13.58
CA SER A 193 -15.45 -14.03 -13.76
C SER A 193 -16.08 -12.65 -13.64
N THR A 194 -17.07 -12.36 -14.48
CA THR A 194 -17.79 -11.09 -14.42
C THR A 194 -18.52 -10.96 -13.08
N GLY A 195 -18.21 -9.88 -12.38
CA GLY A 195 -18.80 -9.45 -11.12
C GLY A 195 -20.30 -9.19 -11.17
N ASP A 196 -20.92 -9.11 -9.98
CA ASP A 196 -22.31 -8.67 -9.80
C ASP A 196 -22.44 -7.34 -9.01
N PHE A 197 -21.30 -6.72 -8.65
CA PHE A 197 -21.28 -5.49 -7.85
C PHE A 197 -22.13 -4.38 -8.45
N GLN A 198 -22.84 -3.64 -7.60
CA GLN A 198 -23.63 -2.46 -8.00
C GLN A 198 -23.15 -1.23 -7.24
N VAL A 199 -22.79 -0.16 -7.98
CA VAL A 199 -22.34 1.08 -7.36
C VAL A 199 -23.46 1.72 -6.54
N GLN A 200 -23.15 2.01 -5.28
CA GLN A 200 -23.97 2.78 -4.34
C GLN A 200 -23.08 3.80 -3.63
N ARG A 201 -23.08 5.05 -4.12
CA ARG A 201 -22.18 6.08 -3.59
C ARG A 201 -22.46 6.38 -2.11
N ARG A 202 -21.40 6.44 -1.33
CA ARG A 202 -21.37 6.85 0.08
C ARG A 202 -20.54 8.13 0.18
N GLN A 203 -21.10 9.19 0.77
CA GLN A 203 -20.42 10.49 0.90
C GLN A 203 -19.56 10.60 2.17
N ASN A 204 -19.34 9.49 2.87
CA ASN A 204 -18.70 9.47 4.18
C ASN A 204 -17.21 9.84 4.13
N TRP A 205 -16.51 9.53 3.03
CA TRP A 205 -15.04 9.61 2.94
C TRP A 205 -14.55 10.57 1.86
N GLU A 206 -15.42 11.40 1.30
CA GLU A 206 -15.09 12.39 0.27
C GLU A 206 -15.58 13.78 0.71
N ILE A 207 -14.81 14.81 0.36
CA ILE A 207 -15.26 16.20 0.38
C ILE A 207 -14.97 16.83 -1.00
N ASP A 208 -15.88 17.66 -1.49
CA ASP A 208 -15.65 18.41 -2.72
C ASP A 208 -14.94 19.75 -2.46
N ARG A 209 -14.48 20.38 -3.55
CA ARG A 209 -13.72 21.63 -3.51
C ARG A 209 -14.51 22.78 -2.86
N GLU A 210 -15.79 22.95 -3.21
CA GLU A 210 -16.61 24.06 -2.71
C GLU A 210 -16.93 23.85 -1.22
N GLN A 211 -17.25 22.62 -0.83
CA GLN A 211 -17.42 22.24 0.58
C GLN A 211 -16.16 22.53 1.40
N LEU A 212 -14.98 22.20 0.88
CA LEU A 212 -13.72 22.48 1.55
C LEU A 212 -13.43 23.99 1.62
N LYS A 213 -13.65 24.74 0.53
CA LYS A 213 -13.51 26.21 0.49
C LYS A 213 -14.34 26.88 1.58
N HIS A 214 -15.59 26.48 1.74
CA HIS A 214 -16.48 27.04 2.76
C HIS A 214 -16.09 26.70 4.20
N ARG A 215 -15.19 25.72 4.40
CA ARG A 215 -14.79 25.22 5.72
C ARG A 215 -13.32 25.49 6.08
N LEU A 216 -12.60 26.27 5.27
CA LEU A 216 -11.18 26.59 5.55
C LEU A 216 -10.94 27.20 6.95
N ASN A 217 -11.93 27.91 7.50
CA ASN A 217 -11.85 28.56 8.81
C ASN A 217 -12.62 27.79 9.91
N ASP A 218 -13.02 26.54 9.66
CA ASP A 218 -13.72 25.70 10.63
C ASP A 218 -12.74 25.18 11.69
N ASN A 219 -12.90 25.61 12.95
CA ASN A 219 -12.04 25.20 14.06
C ASN A 219 -12.13 23.70 14.40
N ASN A 220 -13.20 23.03 13.96
CA ASN A 220 -13.41 21.59 14.12
C ASN A 220 -12.82 20.78 12.96
N LEU A 221 -12.12 21.43 12.03
CA LEU A 221 -11.47 20.82 10.87
C LEU A 221 -9.95 20.83 11.04
N VAL A 222 -9.29 19.77 10.61
CA VAL A 222 -7.85 19.73 10.36
C VAL A 222 -7.62 19.39 8.89
N ILE A 223 -6.91 20.26 8.17
CA ILE A 223 -6.53 20.01 6.78
C ILE A 223 -5.12 19.43 6.79
N VAL A 224 -4.91 18.31 6.10
CA VAL A 224 -3.62 17.61 6.05
C VAL A 224 -3.14 17.49 4.61
N ASP A 225 -1.98 18.10 4.33
CA ASP A 225 -1.28 17.96 3.06
C ASP A 225 -0.35 16.74 3.12
N SER A 226 -0.65 15.72 2.32
CA SER A 226 0.09 14.46 2.32
C SER A 226 1.25 14.38 1.31
N ARG A 227 1.60 15.51 0.68
CA ARG A 227 2.66 15.61 -0.34
C ARG A 227 4.06 15.63 0.27
N GLU A 228 5.09 15.60 -0.58
CA GLU A 228 6.46 15.88 -0.17
C GLU A 228 6.60 17.32 0.32
N LEU A 229 7.61 17.59 1.16
CA LEU A 229 7.81 18.92 1.73
C LEU A 229 8.01 20.01 0.65
N ARG A 230 8.74 19.69 -0.42
CA ARG A 230 8.99 20.63 -1.53
C ARG A 230 7.70 21.04 -2.25
N GLU A 231 6.76 20.12 -2.39
CA GLU A 231 5.44 20.37 -3.00
C GLU A 231 4.60 21.27 -2.09
N TYR A 232 4.62 21.00 -0.77
CA TYR A 232 4.00 21.84 0.26
C TYR A 232 4.57 23.27 0.25
N GLN A 233 5.88 23.41 0.09
CA GLN A 233 6.58 24.70 0.03
C GLN A 233 6.31 25.48 -1.26
N GLY A 234 5.91 24.80 -2.35
CA GLY A 234 5.40 25.45 -3.54
C GLY A 234 5.93 24.94 -4.86
N GLU A 235 6.72 23.87 -4.87
CA GLU A 235 7.06 23.18 -6.12
C GLU A 235 5.83 22.53 -6.74
N THR A 236 5.79 22.48 -8.07
CA THR A 236 4.68 21.91 -8.85
C THR A 236 5.18 20.82 -9.83
N PRO A 237 5.83 19.76 -9.32
CA PRO A 237 6.48 18.77 -10.18
C PRO A 237 5.51 17.91 -10.98
N TYR A 238 4.20 17.95 -10.69
CA TYR A 238 3.20 17.06 -11.25
C TYR A 238 2.10 17.80 -12.02
N GLY A 239 2.38 19.03 -12.46
CA GLY A 239 1.48 19.80 -13.33
C GLY A 239 0.38 20.57 -12.59
N GLU A 240 0.56 20.84 -11.30
CA GLU A 240 -0.21 21.85 -10.58
C GLU A 240 -0.03 23.23 -11.23
N GLN A 241 -1.11 24.02 -11.36
CA GLN A 241 -1.06 25.32 -12.05
C GLN A 241 -0.48 26.43 -11.17
N ARG A 242 -0.60 26.28 -9.85
CA ARG A 242 -0.11 27.21 -8.83
C ARG A 242 0.50 26.41 -7.68
N GLY A 243 1.67 26.87 -7.22
CA GLY A 243 2.38 26.27 -6.10
C GLY A 243 1.96 26.82 -4.74
N GLY A 244 2.05 25.98 -3.73
CA GLY A 244 1.79 26.28 -2.32
C GLY A 244 0.97 25.17 -1.66
N HIS A 245 0.38 25.46 -0.51
CA HIS A 245 -0.52 24.58 0.23
C HIS A 245 -1.80 25.34 0.62
N LEU A 246 -2.86 24.60 0.98
CA LEU A 246 -4.12 25.20 1.44
C LEU A 246 -3.89 25.97 2.76
N PRO A 247 -4.59 27.10 3.00
CA PRO A 247 -4.49 27.82 4.26
C PRO A 247 -4.79 26.93 5.47
N GLY A 248 -3.94 27.00 6.49
CA GLY A 248 -4.08 26.21 7.72
C GLY A 248 -3.76 24.72 7.57
N ALA A 249 -3.32 24.26 6.39
CA ALA A 249 -2.95 22.86 6.19
C ALA A 249 -1.72 22.49 7.02
N ILE A 250 -1.76 21.29 7.60
CA ILE A 250 -0.65 20.67 8.33
C ILE A 250 0.06 19.72 7.38
N HIS A 251 1.38 19.85 7.25
CA HIS A 251 2.17 18.93 6.44
C HIS A 251 2.41 17.61 7.18
N LEU A 252 2.02 16.50 6.54
CA LEU A 252 2.34 15.13 6.97
C LEU A 252 2.59 14.29 5.72
N TYR A 253 3.85 14.11 5.34
CA TYR A 253 4.17 13.28 4.19
C TYR A 253 3.71 11.83 4.42
N TYR A 254 2.95 11.25 3.50
CA TYR A 254 2.31 9.95 3.77
C TYR A 254 3.32 8.82 4.05
N GLN A 255 4.50 8.83 3.41
CA GLN A 255 5.56 7.83 3.64
C GLN A 255 6.20 7.94 5.01
N ASP A 256 6.02 9.05 5.73
CA ASP A 256 6.48 9.20 7.10
C ASP A 256 5.79 8.22 8.08
N LEU A 257 4.74 7.53 7.62
CA LEU A 257 4.01 6.48 8.34
C LEU A 257 4.48 5.06 7.99
N LEU A 258 5.43 4.92 7.05
CA LEU A 258 5.97 3.65 6.57
C LEU A 258 7.42 3.45 7.02
N ASP A 259 7.79 2.20 7.29
CA ASP A 259 9.17 1.78 7.52
C ASP A 259 9.93 1.57 6.18
N GLN A 260 11.22 1.26 6.27
CA GLN A 260 12.07 0.99 5.11
C GLN A 260 11.66 -0.26 4.28
N ASN A 261 10.79 -1.10 4.83
CA ASN A 261 10.23 -2.27 4.16
C ASN A 261 8.90 -1.97 3.49
N GLY A 262 8.33 -0.77 3.68
CA GLY A 262 7.01 -0.39 3.19
C GLY A 262 5.87 -0.90 4.06
N MET A 263 6.15 -1.25 5.32
CA MET A 263 5.16 -1.59 6.33
C MET A 263 4.74 -0.33 7.08
N LEU A 264 3.49 -0.24 7.54
CA LEU A 264 3.09 0.78 8.50
C LEU A 264 3.89 0.67 9.80
N PHE A 265 4.30 1.81 10.35
CA PHE A 265 4.73 1.84 11.73
C PHE A 265 3.61 1.41 12.67
N SER A 266 3.98 1.03 13.90
CA SER A 266 3.00 0.59 14.89
C SER A 266 1.90 1.64 15.11
N ARG A 267 0.69 1.18 15.39
CA ARG A 267 -0.45 2.05 15.74
C ARG A 267 -0.07 3.12 16.77
N GLN A 268 0.66 2.75 17.82
CA GLN A 268 1.09 3.67 18.87
C GLN A 268 2.02 4.77 18.32
N PHE A 269 2.96 4.41 17.43
CA PHE A 269 3.87 5.37 16.81
C PHE A 269 3.11 6.35 15.93
N ILE A 270 2.21 5.85 15.08
CA ILE A 270 1.41 6.71 14.19
C ILE A 270 0.54 7.67 15.02
N LEU A 271 -0.17 7.17 16.03
CA LEU A 271 -1.01 8.01 16.90
C LEU A 271 -0.18 9.12 17.60
N LYS A 272 1.02 8.79 18.08
CA LYS A 272 1.93 9.78 18.68
C LYS A 272 2.32 10.85 17.66
N LYS A 273 2.73 10.44 16.46
CA LYS A 273 3.15 11.35 15.37
C LYS A 273 2.02 12.28 14.91
N LEU A 274 0.79 11.78 14.83
CA LEU A 274 -0.39 12.58 14.53
C LEU A 274 -0.64 13.62 15.63
N ALA A 275 -0.61 13.20 16.90
CA ALA A 275 -0.83 14.10 18.04
C ALA A 275 0.23 15.21 18.15
N GLU A 276 1.51 14.90 17.89
CA GLU A 276 2.61 15.90 17.85
C GLU A 276 2.39 16.99 16.80
N LYS A 277 1.65 16.68 15.74
CA LYS A 277 1.25 17.62 14.69
C LYS A 277 -0.10 18.30 14.95
N GLY A 278 -0.77 18.02 16.07
CA GLY A 278 -2.11 18.55 16.36
C GLY A 278 -3.23 17.88 15.56
N ILE A 279 -2.98 16.69 14.99
CA ILE A 279 -4.00 15.88 14.30
C ILE A 279 -4.62 14.95 15.33
N THR A 280 -5.79 15.31 15.84
CA THR A 280 -6.45 14.66 16.98
C THR A 280 -7.85 14.12 16.60
N PRO A 281 -8.36 13.09 17.29
CA PRO A 281 -9.59 12.40 16.90
C PRO A 281 -10.88 13.19 17.20
N ASP A 282 -10.81 14.29 17.93
CA ASP A 282 -11.94 15.20 18.22
C ASP A 282 -12.31 16.11 17.05
N LYS A 283 -11.51 16.11 15.97
CA LYS A 283 -11.71 16.93 14.78
C LYS A 283 -11.93 16.07 13.54
N GLU A 284 -12.66 16.61 12.57
CA GLU A 284 -12.72 16.01 11.24
C GLU A 284 -11.44 16.34 10.47
N ILE A 285 -10.87 15.34 9.80
CA ILE A 285 -9.64 15.48 9.02
C ILE A 285 -9.97 15.48 7.54
N ILE A 286 -9.49 16.48 6.81
CA ILE A 286 -9.51 16.49 5.34
C ILE A 286 -8.08 16.28 4.85
N SER A 287 -7.83 15.17 4.16
CA SER A 287 -6.55 14.93 3.51
C SER A 287 -6.60 15.30 2.03
N TYR A 288 -5.54 15.93 1.53
CA TYR A 288 -5.33 16.18 0.10
C TYR A 288 -3.88 15.95 -0.28
N CYS A 289 -3.63 15.75 -1.59
CA CYS A 289 -2.28 15.69 -2.14
C CYS A 289 -2.20 16.43 -3.48
N THR A 290 -1.50 15.89 -4.47
CA THR A 290 -1.54 16.42 -5.85
C THR A 290 -2.82 16.05 -6.57
N GLY A 291 -3.17 14.76 -6.60
CA GLY A 291 -4.25 14.22 -7.43
C GLY A 291 -5.17 13.25 -6.70
N GLY A 292 -5.23 13.32 -5.37
CA GLY A 292 -6.13 12.50 -4.57
C GLY A 292 -5.68 11.07 -4.29
N ILE A 293 -4.47 10.65 -4.70
CA ILE A 293 -3.95 9.28 -4.54
C ILE A 293 -3.38 9.08 -3.12
N ARG A 294 -2.26 9.75 -2.81
CA ARG A 294 -1.60 9.70 -1.49
C ARG A 294 -2.55 10.06 -0.34
N SER A 295 -3.47 11.00 -0.57
CA SER A 295 -4.45 11.43 0.43
C SER A 295 -5.60 10.45 0.64
N ALA A 296 -6.00 9.70 -0.39
CA ALA A 296 -6.94 8.59 -0.22
C ALA A 296 -6.31 7.46 0.59
N TRP A 297 -5.03 7.17 0.33
CA TRP A 297 -4.27 6.24 1.17
C TRP A 297 -4.19 6.73 2.62
N LEU A 298 -3.81 7.98 2.87
CA LEU A 298 -3.77 8.54 4.22
C LEU A 298 -5.16 8.51 4.89
N THR A 299 -6.22 8.82 4.14
CA THR A 299 -7.61 8.72 4.62
C THR A 299 -7.93 7.31 5.08
N SER A 300 -7.51 6.28 4.33
CA SER A 300 -7.71 4.88 4.74
C SER A 300 -7.02 4.54 6.06
N VAL A 301 -5.79 5.01 6.27
CA VAL A 301 -5.05 4.83 7.54
C VAL A 301 -5.77 5.53 8.68
N LEU A 302 -6.20 6.79 8.48
CA LEU A 302 -6.90 7.56 9.52
C LEU A 302 -8.23 6.92 9.91
N VAL A 303 -9.02 6.45 8.93
CA VAL A 303 -10.29 5.76 9.19
C VAL A 303 -10.07 4.44 9.93
N ASP A 304 -9.07 3.64 9.55
CA ASP A 304 -8.71 2.39 10.25
C ASP A 304 -8.23 2.66 11.69
N LEU A 305 -7.61 3.81 11.92
CA LEU A 305 -7.25 4.29 13.25
C LEU A 305 -8.45 4.79 14.08
N GLY A 306 -9.62 4.97 13.47
CA GLY A 306 -10.85 5.43 14.12
C GLY A 306 -11.06 6.94 14.06
N PHE A 307 -10.33 7.66 13.21
CA PHE A 307 -10.55 9.09 12.99
C PHE A 307 -11.68 9.33 11.98
N SER A 308 -12.39 10.45 12.15
CA SER A 308 -13.28 10.97 11.11
C SER A 308 -12.44 11.65 10.02
N ALA A 309 -12.20 10.96 8.91
CA ALA A 309 -11.37 11.47 7.83
C ALA A 309 -12.05 11.39 6.45
N LYS A 310 -11.80 12.41 5.62
CA LYS A 310 -12.24 12.49 4.23
C LYS A 310 -11.09 12.82 3.31
N ASN A 311 -11.13 12.26 2.12
CA ASN A 311 -10.23 12.61 1.02
C ASN A 311 -10.84 13.77 0.21
N TYR A 312 -10.02 14.75 -0.16
CA TYR A 312 -10.34 15.69 -1.23
C TYR A 312 -9.70 15.20 -2.54
N PRO A 313 -10.43 14.46 -3.40
CA PRO A 313 -9.84 13.77 -4.56
C PRO A 313 -9.40 14.72 -5.67
N GLY A 314 -10.00 15.91 -5.75
CA GLY A 314 -9.55 16.97 -6.67
C GLY A 314 -8.15 17.45 -6.33
N SER A 315 -7.84 17.56 -5.03
CA SER A 315 -6.51 17.86 -4.52
C SER A 315 -5.89 19.11 -5.18
N MET A 316 -4.56 19.23 -5.23
CA MET A 316 -3.90 20.40 -5.84
C MET A 316 -4.13 20.54 -7.34
N TRP A 317 -4.34 19.45 -8.09
CA TRP A 317 -4.72 19.54 -9.51
C TRP A 317 -6.00 20.36 -9.68
N GLU A 318 -7.03 20.09 -8.87
CA GLU A 318 -8.27 20.88 -8.90
C GLU A 318 -8.09 22.24 -8.24
N TRP A 319 -7.57 22.33 -7.01
CA TRP A 319 -7.51 23.59 -6.27
C TRP A 319 -6.67 24.67 -6.97
N SER A 320 -5.50 24.29 -7.47
CA SER A 320 -4.57 25.24 -8.08
C SER A 320 -5.06 25.78 -9.42
N ALA A 321 -6.00 25.09 -10.08
CA ALA A 321 -6.53 25.46 -11.39
C ALA A 321 -7.60 26.57 -11.36
N TYR A 322 -8.04 26.99 -10.18
CA TYR A 322 -9.03 28.06 -10.01
C TYR A 322 -8.37 29.39 -9.56
N PRO A 323 -9.06 30.53 -9.72
CA PRO A 323 -8.53 31.85 -9.35
C PRO A 323 -8.05 31.93 -7.90
N ALA A 324 -6.94 32.64 -7.68
CA ALA A 324 -6.29 32.73 -6.37
C ALA A 324 -7.12 33.48 -5.31
N GLU A 325 -7.96 34.42 -5.74
CA GLU A 325 -8.92 35.13 -4.89
C GLU A 325 -9.95 34.19 -4.24
N ASP A 326 -10.38 33.16 -4.96
CA ASP A 326 -11.36 32.18 -4.49
C ASP A 326 -10.72 30.95 -3.85
N TYR A 327 -9.52 30.59 -4.31
CA TYR A 327 -8.78 29.38 -3.95
C TYR A 327 -7.36 29.75 -3.55
N PRO A 328 -7.19 30.34 -2.35
CA PRO A 328 -5.88 30.77 -1.88
C PRO A 328 -4.93 29.60 -1.69
N LEU A 329 -3.64 29.87 -1.90
CA LEU A 329 -2.53 28.99 -1.56
C LEU A 329 -1.48 29.80 -0.81
N LEU A 330 -0.92 29.22 0.24
CA LEU A 330 0.19 29.77 1.00
C LEU A 330 1.49 29.13 0.57
N LYS A 331 2.60 29.86 0.69
CA LYS A 331 3.96 29.33 0.52
C LYS A 331 4.72 29.54 1.83
N LEU A 332 5.62 28.62 2.15
CA LEU A 332 6.60 28.88 3.20
C LEU A 332 7.71 29.73 2.58
N ASP A 333 8.09 30.79 3.28
CA ASP A 333 9.18 31.69 2.88
C ASP A 333 10.56 31.01 2.90
#